data_AF-A0A7S4JJ52-F1
#
_entry.id   AF-A0A7S4JJ52-F1
#
_cell.length_a   1.000
_cell.length_b   1.000
_cell.length_c   1.000
_cell.angle_alpha   90.00
_cell.angle_beta   90.00
_cell.angle_gamma   90.00
#
_symmetry.space_group_name_H-M   'P 1'
#
loop_
_entity.id
_entity.type
_entity.pdbx_description
1 polymer ?
#
loop_
_entity_poly.entity_id
_entity_poly.type
_entity_poly.pdbx_seq_one_letter_code
_entity_poly.pdbx_strand_id
1 'polypeptide(L)'
;WQVALQYAKEGSLPTVFEISCGAIDRGADLELLSQYPEEKEILYPPLSYLEVVKTPRYREVEGRRVKVLELKINANTMSLTIEETLGKKKQLYVGLMENLAREVERD
;
A
#
# COMPACT_ATOMS: atom_id res chain seq x y z
N TRP A 1 1.49 16.88 8.16
CA TRP A 1 2.67 16.29 8.82
C TRP A 1 3.07 17.01 10.12
N GLN A 2 2.77 18.31 10.31
CA GLN A 2 3.04 19.02 11.59
C GLN A 2 2.34 18.38 12.80
N VAL A 3 1.04 18.06 12.65
CA VAL A 3 0.25 17.36 13.68
C VAL A 3 0.85 15.99 14.05
N ALA A 4 1.24 15.20 13.04
CA ALA A 4 1.92 13.91 13.27
C ALA A 4 3.24 14.05 14.07
N LEU A 5 4.00 15.12 13.85
CA LEU A 5 5.19 15.40 14.66
C LEU A 5 4.83 15.72 16.11
N GLN A 6 3.75 16.48 16.35
CA GLN A 6 3.30 16.79 17.71
C GLN A 6 2.95 15.51 18.47
N TYR A 7 2.15 14.61 17.87
CA TYR A 7 1.82 13.32 18.48
C TYR A 7 3.05 12.44 18.72
N ALA A 8 4.03 12.45 17.81
CA ALA A 8 5.22 11.62 17.96
C ALA A 8 6.07 12.01 19.17
N LYS A 9 5.99 13.25 19.68
CA LYS A 9 6.90 13.75 20.73
C LYS A 9 6.84 12.95 22.01
N GLU A 10 5.69 12.42 22.41
CA GLU A 10 5.49 11.82 23.74
C GLU A 10 5.98 10.37 23.85
N GLY A 11 6.32 9.73 22.74
CA GLY A 11 6.76 8.32 22.72
C GLY A 11 8.22 8.10 23.13
N SER A 12 8.52 6.89 23.62
CA SER A 12 9.90 6.43 23.91
C SER A 12 10.74 6.19 22.65
N LEU A 13 10.08 5.83 21.53
CA LEU A 13 10.67 5.64 20.21
C LEU A 13 9.85 6.42 19.16
N PRO A 14 9.92 7.76 19.18
CA PRO A 14 9.10 8.62 18.34
C PRO A 14 9.33 8.32 16.87
N THR A 15 8.29 7.88 16.17
CA THR A 15 8.37 7.42 14.78
C THR A 15 7.24 8.02 13.94
N VAL A 16 7.57 8.54 12.77
CA VAL A 16 6.61 9.06 11.78
C VAL A 16 6.73 8.29 10.49
N PHE A 17 5.59 7.87 9.97
CA PHE A 17 5.46 7.19 8.68
C PHE A 17 5.09 8.23 7.62
N GLU A 18 6.00 8.45 6.68
CA GLU A 18 5.76 9.28 5.50
C GLU A 18 5.36 8.37 4.34
N ILE A 19 4.05 8.20 4.16
CA ILE A 19 3.49 7.27 3.18
C ILE A 19 3.28 8.02 1.87
N SER A 20 3.98 7.59 0.82
CA SER A 20 3.79 8.05 -0.55
C SER A 20 2.76 7.17 -1.27
N CYS A 21 1.85 7.83 -1.99
CA CYS A 21 0.73 7.16 -2.67
C CYS A 21 0.87 7.30 -4.18
N GLY A 22 0.70 6.18 -4.89
CA GLY A 22 0.68 6.18 -6.35
C GLY A 22 -0.65 6.71 -6.90
N ALA A 23 -0.73 6.86 -8.23
CA ALA A 23 -1.97 7.26 -8.90
C ALA A 23 -3.12 6.24 -8.71
N ILE A 24 -2.77 4.98 -8.48
CA ILE A 24 -3.69 3.83 -8.37
C ILE A 24 -4.01 3.52 -6.89
N ASP A 25 -3.00 3.61 -6.02
CA ASP A 25 -3.07 3.24 -4.60
C ASP A 25 -3.68 4.35 -3.73
N ARG A 26 -4.91 4.77 -4.04
CA ARG A 26 -5.60 5.85 -3.33
C ARG A 26 -6.45 5.29 -2.20
N GLY A 27 -6.27 5.84 -1.00
CA GLY A 27 -7.21 5.66 0.11
C GLY A 27 -8.45 6.55 -0.04
N ALA A 28 -9.41 6.38 0.84
CA ALA A 28 -10.60 7.22 0.95
C ALA A 28 -10.31 8.45 1.81
N ASP A 29 -10.62 9.64 1.30
CA ASP A 29 -10.57 10.87 2.09
C ASP A 29 -11.76 10.91 3.05
N LEU A 30 -11.48 11.13 4.33
CA LEU A 30 -12.48 11.13 5.40
C LEU A 30 -12.81 12.52 5.93
N GLU A 31 -12.37 13.61 5.29
CA GLU A 31 -12.60 14.99 5.79
C GLU A 31 -14.07 15.27 6.19
N LEU A 32 -15.05 14.75 5.45
CA LEU A 32 -16.48 14.92 5.75
C LEU A 32 -16.97 14.14 6.98
N LEU A 33 -16.31 13.03 7.32
CA LEU A 33 -16.73 12.10 8.37
C LEU A 33 -15.79 12.12 9.57
N SER A 34 -14.66 12.81 9.47
CA SER A 34 -13.62 12.79 10.50
C SER A 34 -14.09 13.50 11.76
N GLN A 35 -13.70 12.95 12.90
CA GLN A 35 -13.87 13.60 14.20
C GLN A 35 -12.95 14.81 14.35
N TYR A 36 -11.89 14.90 13.55
CA TYR A 36 -10.88 15.97 13.57
C TYR A 36 -10.74 16.57 12.17
N PRO A 37 -11.68 17.42 11.71
CA PRO A 37 -11.66 17.97 10.35
C PRO A 37 -10.41 18.78 9.99
N GLU A 38 -9.74 19.36 10.99
CA GLU A 38 -8.45 20.04 10.83
C GLU A 38 -7.28 19.08 10.53
N GLU A 39 -7.48 17.78 10.74
CA GLU A 39 -6.53 16.72 10.39
C GLU A 39 -6.96 16.02 9.10
N LYS A 40 -6.18 16.21 8.03
CA LYS A 40 -6.45 15.49 6.78
C LYS A 40 -6.25 13.99 6.98
N GLU A 41 -7.35 13.25 6.96
CA GLU A 41 -7.39 11.81 7.20
C GLU A 41 -7.66 11.03 5.90
N ILE A 42 -6.77 10.08 5.59
CA ILE A 42 -6.91 9.17 4.45
C ILE A 42 -6.94 7.73 4.97
N LEU A 43 -8.04 7.02 4.72
CA LEU A 43 -8.25 5.64 5.14
C LEU A 43 -7.88 4.66 4.01
N TYR A 44 -7.07 3.66 4.34
CA TYR A 44 -6.72 2.57 3.43
C TYR A 44 -7.45 1.28 3.80
N PRO A 45 -7.76 0.42 2.82
CA PRO A 45 -8.42 -0.84 3.10
C PRO A 45 -7.52 -1.79 3.91
N PRO A 46 -8.10 -2.74 4.64
CA PRO A 46 -7.35 -3.82 5.29
C PRO A 46 -6.46 -4.55 4.28
N LEU A 47 -5.36 -5.12 4.78
CA LEU A 47 -4.36 -5.85 3.97
C LEU A 47 -3.64 -4.99 2.91
N SER A 48 -3.69 -3.66 3.03
CA SER A 48 -2.81 -2.78 2.27
C SER A 48 -1.34 -3.10 2.58
N TYR A 49 -0.52 -3.21 1.54
CA TYR A 49 0.89 -3.52 1.67
C TYR A 49 1.71 -2.23 1.85
N LEU A 50 2.66 -2.26 2.78
CA LEU A 50 3.57 -1.15 3.08
C LEU A 50 5.03 -1.60 2.90
N GLU A 51 5.80 -0.82 2.16
CA GLU A 51 7.22 -1.07 1.91
C GLU A 51 8.06 0.13 2.33
N VAL A 52 9.16 -0.10 3.06
CA VAL A 52 10.15 0.94 3.35
C VAL A 52 11.01 1.15 2.12
N VAL A 53 10.90 2.33 1.49
CA VAL A 53 11.55 2.61 0.21
C VAL A 53 12.90 3.31 0.32
N LYS A 54 13.21 3.88 1.49
CA LYS A 54 14.49 4.55 1.75
C LYS A 54 15.00 4.27 3.15
N THR A 55 16.30 4.49 3.32
CA THR A 55 16.94 4.42 4.63
C THR A 55 16.24 5.35 5.63
N PRO A 56 15.90 4.87 6.84
CA PRO A 56 15.31 5.70 7.88
C PRO A 56 16.13 6.96 8.14
N ARG A 57 15.46 8.11 8.13
CA ARG A 57 16.07 9.40 8.47
C ARG A 57 15.62 9.82 9.87
N TYR A 58 16.35 10.75 10.45
CA TYR A 58 15.97 11.34 11.74
C TYR A 58 15.74 12.83 11.59
N ARG A 59 14.77 13.35 12.32
CA ARG A 59 14.54 14.79 12.45
C ARG A 59 14.55 15.18 13.91
N GLU A 60 15.11 16.34 14.19
CA GLU A 60 15.04 16.94 15.51
C GLU A 60 13.82 17.84 15.59
N VAL A 61 13.00 17.64 16.60
CA VAL A 61 11.80 18.44 16.86
C VAL A 61 11.79 18.74 18.35
N GLU A 62 11.97 20.02 18.70
CA GLU A 62 11.98 20.49 20.09
C GLU A 62 12.93 19.68 20.99
N GLY A 63 14.14 19.41 20.50
CA GLY A 63 15.17 18.65 21.23
C GLY A 63 14.95 17.14 21.32
N ARG A 64 13.89 16.61 20.68
CA ARG A 64 13.66 15.15 20.56
C ARG A 64 13.97 14.66 19.16
N ARG A 65 14.63 13.50 19.08
CA ARG A 65 15.01 12.85 17.83
C ARG A 65 13.90 11.92 17.35
N VAL A 66 13.16 12.32 16.32
CA VAL A 66 12.07 11.56 15.71
C VAL A 66 12.59 10.77 14.51
N LYS A 67 12.31 9.46 14.47
CA LYS A 67 12.61 8.60 13.33
C LYS A 67 11.54 8.79 12.26
N VAL A 68 11.94 9.00 11.01
CA VAL A 68 11.01 9.13 9.89
C VAL A 68 11.25 8.01 8.89
N LEU A 69 10.22 7.21 8.64
CA LEU A 69 10.23 6.13 7.66
C LEU A 69 9.49 6.56 6.40
N GLU A 70 10.18 6.55 5.27
CA GLU A 70 9.55 6.73 3.96
C GLU A 70 9.00 5.39 3.49
N LEU A 71 7.70 5.39 3.21
CA LEU A 71 6.94 4.21 2.86
C LEU A 71 6.27 4.40 1.51
N LYS A 72 6.10 3.30 0.78
CA LYS A 72 5.19 3.23 -0.35
C LYS A 72 4.07 2.27 0.00
N ILE A 73 2.84 2.68 -0.28
CA ILE A 73 1.66 1.85 -0.09
C ILE A 73 1.21 1.22 -1.40
N ASN A 74 0.75 -0.03 -1.32
CA ASN A 74 -0.04 -0.67 -2.35
C ASN A 74 -1.40 -1.04 -1.75
N ALA A 75 -2.44 -0.38 -2.24
CA ALA A 75 -3.81 -0.54 -1.77
C ALA A 75 -4.66 -1.35 -2.77
N ASN A 76 -4.01 -2.05 -3.72
CA ASN A 76 -4.69 -2.73 -4.80
C ASN A 76 -5.56 -3.89 -4.28
N THR A 77 -6.86 -3.61 -4.24
CA THR A 77 -7.92 -4.54 -3.83
C THR A 77 -8.29 -5.52 -4.95
N MET A 78 -7.70 -5.40 -6.15
CA MET A 78 -7.87 -6.33 -7.28
C MET A 78 -6.93 -7.54 -7.18
N SER A 79 -6.33 -7.78 -6.01
CA SER A 79 -5.69 -9.06 -5.73
C SER A 79 -6.76 -10.14 -5.78
N LEU A 80 -6.64 -11.01 -6.77
CA LEU A 80 -7.54 -12.14 -6.94
C LEU A 80 -7.51 -13.02 -5.69
N THR A 81 -8.64 -13.63 -5.37
CA THR A 81 -8.69 -14.75 -4.43
C THR A 81 -7.77 -15.88 -4.91
N ILE A 82 -7.41 -16.79 -4.01
CA ILE A 82 -6.58 -17.96 -4.33
C ILE A 82 -7.26 -18.77 -5.44
N GLU A 83 -8.59 -18.91 -5.37
CA GLU A 83 -9.45 -19.62 -6.31
C GLU A 83 -9.45 -18.96 -7.69
N GLU A 84 -9.64 -17.63 -7.75
CA GLU A 84 -9.59 -16.88 -9.01
C GLU A 84 -8.18 -16.94 -9.64
N THR A 85 -7.14 -16.92 -8.82
CA THR A 85 -5.75 -17.05 -9.28
C THR A 85 -5.50 -18.43 -9.89
N LEU A 86 -5.92 -19.50 -9.20
CA LEU A 86 -5.86 -20.88 -9.68
C LEU A 86 -6.67 -21.07 -10.96
N GLY A 87 -7.89 -20.51 -11.00
CA GLY A 87 -8.77 -20.55 -12.16
C GLY A 87 -8.14 -19.90 -13.39
N LYS A 88 -7.59 -18.69 -13.23
CA LYS A 88 -6.87 -18.00 -14.33
C LYS A 88 -5.65 -18.77 -14.79
N LYS A 89 -4.83 -19.32 -13.87
CA LYS A 89 -3.68 -20.16 -14.25
C LYS A 89 -4.13 -21.39 -15.04
N LYS A 90 -5.16 -22.10 -14.57
CA LYS A 90 -5.71 -23.27 -15.27
C LYS A 90 -6.17 -22.92 -16.68
N GLN A 91 -6.98 -21.87 -16.84
CA GLN A 91 -7.45 -21.42 -18.15
C GLN A 91 -6.30 -21.11 -19.12
N LEU A 92 -5.26 -20.45 -18.63
CA LEU A 92 -4.10 -20.07 -19.42
C LEU A 92 -3.32 -21.30 -19.93
N TYR A 93 -3.09 -22.30 -19.06
CA TYR A 93 -2.43 -23.55 -19.46
C TYR A 93 -3.28 -24.41 -20.38
N VAL A 94 -4.58 -24.56 -20.10
CA VAL A 94 -5.49 -25.34 -20.95
C VAL A 94 -5.57 -24.71 -22.35
N GLY A 95 -5.76 -23.39 -22.44
CA GLY A 95 -5.80 -22.70 -23.73
C GLY A 95 -4.49 -22.81 -24.52
N LEU A 96 -3.34 -22.82 -23.84
CA LEU A 96 -2.05 -23.06 -24.48
C LEU A 96 -1.97 -24.47 -25.09
N MET A 97 -2.37 -25.50 -24.34
CA MET A 97 -2.37 -26.88 -24.83
C MET A 97 -3.33 -27.08 -26.01
N GLU A 98 -4.53 -26.47 -25.94
CA GLU A 98 -5.50 -26.51 -27.03
C GLU A 98 -5.00 -25.81 -28.30
N ASN A 99 -4.25 -24.72 -28.17
CA ASN A 99 -3.63 -24.05 -29.31
C ASN A 99 -2.52 -24.91 -29.91
N LEU A 100 -1.65 -25.49 -29.07
CA LEU A 100 -0.56 -26.35 -29.53
C LEU A 100 -1.09 -27.61 -30.24
N ALA A 101 -2.14 -28.24 -29.72
CA ALA A 101 -2.80 -29.37 -30.37
C ALA A 101 -3.33 -28.99 -31.76
N ARG A 102 -3.97 -27.82 -31.88
CA ARG A 102 -4.47 -27.30 -33.16
C ARG A 102 -3.36 -26.95 -34.15
N GLU A 103 -2.18 -26.57 -33.69
CA GLU A 103 -1.01 -26.37 -34.56
C GLU A 103 -0.49 -27.69 -35.11
N VAL A 104 -0.37 -28.72 -34.26
CA VAL A 104 0.07 -30.06 -34.68
C VAL A 104 -0.92 -30.71 -35.64
N GLU A 105 -2.23 -30.51 -35.47
CA GLU A 105 -3.26 -31.02 -36.40
C GLU A 105 -3.27 -30.30 -37.76
N ARG A 106 -2.63 -29.14 -37.87
CA ARG A 106 -2.54 -28.36 -39.12
C ARG A 106 -1.33 -28.72 -39.99
N ASP A 107 -0.31 -29.34 -39.41
CA ASP A 107 0.87 -29.88 -40.10
C ASP A 107 0.66 -31.34 -40.56
#